data_AF-A0A546XRG0-F1
#
_entry.id   AF-A0A546XRG0-F1
#
_cell.length_a   1.000
_cell.length_b   1.000
_cell.length_c   1.000
_cell.angle_alpha   90.00
_cell.angle_beta   90.00
_cell.angle_gamma   90.00
#
_symmetry.space_group_name_H-M   'P 1'
#
loop_
_entity.id
_entity.type
_entity.pdbx_description
1 polymer ?
#
loop_
_entity_poly.entity_id
_entity_poly.type
_entity_poly.pdbx_seq_one_letter_code
_entity_poly.pdbx_strand_id
1 'polypeptide(L)'
;MGKLSLLAPGESAIAIENKAALGKFVIVCEHASHLIPPSLGDLGLDAFARSSHIAWDPGALELARYLSSSLDAVLYYQRFSRLVYDCNRPPEAVPAIVGKSEIYDVPGNQSMPEADRLTRINEIYLSFRDGLSEILASCKAQGRGTMLVTVHSFTPVYFGKKREVEIGILHDSDTTLADAILAESEGADRKYVVMRNQPYGPADGVTHTLVEHGIANGIPNVVIEVRNDLLVTADDQAAVGSYLSRLIGKAASTVKAGQTVS
;
A
#
# COMPACT_ATOMS: atom_id res chain seq x y z
N MET A 1 2.17 -31.47 16.24
CA MET A 1 1.84 -31.10 14.86
C MET A 1 2.96 -30.20 14.37
N GLY A 2 3.62 -30.56 13.26
CA GLY A 2 4.72 -29.75 12.72
C GLY A 2 4.23 -28.37 12.33
N LYS A 3 5.04 -27.33 12.56
CA LYS A 3 4.80 -25.97 12.05
C LYS A 3 4.53 -26.07 10.54
N LEU A 4 3.30 -25.85 10.10
CA LEU A 4 3.03 -25.65 8.69
C LEU A 4 3.48 -24.22 8.36
N SER A 5 4.54 -24.12 7.58
CA SER A 5 4.91 -22.89 6.87
C SER A 5 3.72 -22.45 6.01
N LEU A 6 3.43 -21.16 5.97
CA LEU A 6 2.44 -20.61 5.04
C LEU A 6 2.98 -20.64 3.62
N LEU A 7 4.26 -20.30 3.47
CA LEU A 7 4.93 -20.18 2.19
C LEU A 7 5.57 -21.50 1.77
N ALA A 8 5.52 -21.80 0.47
CA ALA A 8 6.26 -22.93 -0.07
C ALA A 8 7.79 -22.70 0.03
N PRO A 9 8.63 -23.76 0.03
CA PRO A 9 10.08 -23.59 0.00
C PRO A 9 10.55 -22.71 -1.16
N GLY A 10 11.25 -21.61 -0.86
CA GLY A 10 11.72 -20.63 -1.84
C GLY A 10 10.68 -19.62 -2.31
N GLU A 11 9.44 -19.72 -1.83
CA GLU A 11 8.42 -18.70 -2.05
C GLU A 11 8.64 -17.50 -1.13
N SER A 12 8.53 -16.30 -1.70
CA SER A 12 8.61 -15.04 -0.98
C SER A 12 7.22 -14.43 -0.79
N ALA A 13 6.94 -13.85 0.38
CA ALA A 13 5.75 -13.01 0.60
C ALA A 13 5.82 -11.68 -0.16
N ILE A 14 7.02 -11.26 -0.54
CA ILE A 14 7.29 -9.97 -1.16
C ILE A 14 7.68 -10.15 -2.62
N ALA A 15 7.36 -9.15 -3.43
CA ALA A 15 7.89 -9.00 -4.78
C ALA A 15 8.47 -7.61 -4.97
N ILE A 16 9.50 -7.54 -5.81
CA ILE A 16 10.21 -6.30 -6.14
C ILE A 16 10.28 -6.20 -7.66
N GLU A 17 9.76 -5.11 -8.19
CA GLU A 17 9.88 -4.74 -9.59
C GLU A 17 10.77 -3.48 -9.72
N ASN A 18 11.43 -3.34 -10.86
CA ASN A 18 12.39 -2.27 -11.14
C ASN A 18 13.44 -2.05 -10.01
N LYS A 19 14.03 -3.13 -9.48
CA LYS A 19 15.02 -3.07 -8.38
C LYS A 19 16.23 -2.17 -8.68
N ALA A 20 16.58 -2.02 -9.95
CA ALA A 20 17.69 -1.21 -10.43
C ALA A 20 17.30 0.25 -10.77
N ALA A 21 16.07 0.66 -10.46
CA ALA A 21 15.60 2.03 -10.62
C ALA A 21 16.61 3.05 -10.09
N LEU A 22 16.78 4.18 -10.76
CA LEU A 22 17.69 5.27 -10.37
C LEU A 22 16.95 6.46 -9.75
N GLY A 23 15.64 6.55 -9.98
CA GLY A 23 14.78 7.59 -9.41
C GLY A 23 14.70 7.55 -7.88
N LYS A 24 14.15 8.63 -7.33
CA LYS A 24 14.13 8.92 -5.89
C LYS A 24 12.97 8.26 -5.14
N PHE A 25 12.09 7.56 -5.84
CA PHE A 25 10.89 7.01 -5.24
C PHE A 25 11.06 5.52 -4.92
N VAL A 26 10.51 5.13 -3.79
CA VAL A 26 10.15 3.74 -3.49
C VAL A 26 8.64 3.69 -3.38
N ILE A 27 8.02 2.96 -4.30
CA ILE A 27 6.58 2.77 -4.35
C ILE A 27 6.24 1.46 -3.65
N VAL A 28 5.24 1.52 -2.77
CA VAL A 28 4.80 0.39 -1.97
C VAL A 28 3.33 0.10 -2.24
N CYS A 29 2.96 -1.18 -2.34
CA CYS A 29 1.57 -1.61 -2.46
C CYS A 29 1.32 -2.81 -1.52
N GLU A 30 0.83 -2.53 -0.31
CA GLU A 30 0.58 -3.51 0.75
C GLU A 30 -0.59 -4.44 0.41
N HIS A 31 -1.59 -3.94 -0.32
CA HIS A 31 -2.82 -4.69 -0.65
C HIS A 31 -2.86 -5.10 -2.13
N ALA A 32 -1.71 -5.41 -2.71
CA ALA A 32 -1.54 -5.62 -4.14
C ALA A 32 -2.21 -6.89 -4.70
N SER A 33 -2.56 -7.85 -3.86
CA SER A 33 -2.92 -9.20 -4.29
C SER A 33 -4.03 -9.77 -3.42
N HIS A 34 -4.91 -10.57 -4.01
CA HIS A 34 -5.94 -11.34 -3.29
C HIS A 34 -5.55 -12.81 -3.07
N LEU A 35 -4.30 -13.19 -3.37
CA LEU A 35 -3.86 -14.58 -3.23
C LEU A 35 -3.86 -15.01 -1.76
N ILE A 36 -4.39 -16.19 -1.48
CA ILE A 36 -4.35 -16.83 -0.17
C ILE A 36 -3.37 -18.01 -0.28
N PRO A 37 -2.39 -18.16 0.64
CA PRO A 37 -1.51 -19.32 0.66
C PRO A 37 -2.32 -20.62 0.65
N PRO A 38 -1.96 -21.63 -0.17
CA PRO A 38 -2.73 -22.88 -0.26
C PRO A 38 -2.95 -23.59 1.08
N SER A 39 -2.03 -23.42 2.03
CA SER A 39 -2.12 -23.96 3.40
C SER A 39 -3.29 -23.40 4.22
N LEU A 40 -3.85 -22.25 3.83
CA LEU A 40 -5.01 -21.61 4.46
C LEU A 40 -6.32 -21.88 3.71
N GLY A 41 -6.28 -22.64 2.61
CA GLY A 41 -7.44 -22.92 1.77
C GLY A 41 -8.06 -21.63 1.22
N ASP A 42 -9.34 -21.43 1.48
CA ASP A 42 -10.12 -20.25 1.07
C ASP A 42 -10.46 -19.32 2.24
N LEU A 43 -9.88 -19.53 3.43
CA LEU A 43 -10.28 -18.86 4.68
C LEU A 43 -11.79 -18.99 5.00
N GLY A 44 -12.49 -19.98 4.42
CA GLY A 44 -13.93 -20.13 4.54
C GLY A 44 -14.75 -19.10 3.75
N LEU A 45 -14.13 -18.42 2.79
CA LEU A 45 -14.76 -17.40 1.95
C LEU A 45 -15.27 -17.99 0.64
N ASP A 46 -16.39 -17.48 0.14
CA ASP A 46 -16.83 -17.79 -1.22
C ASP A 46 -15.91 -17.15 -2.29
N ALA A 47 -16.11 -17.52 -3.55
CA ALA A 47 -15.29 -16.99 -4.65
C ALA A 47 -15.44 -15.47 -4.85
N PHE A 48 -16.61 -14.91 -4.53
CA PHE A 48 -16.88 -13.49 -4.70
C PHE A 48 -16.14 -12.66 -3.65
N ALA A 49 -16.27 -13.02 -2.37
CA ALA A 49 -15.58 -12.37 -1.26
C ALA A 49 -14.05 -12.42 -1.45
N ARG A 50 -13.51 -13.56 -1.90
CA ARG A 50 -12.06 -13.72 -2.18
C ARG A 50 -11.51 -12.85 -3.31
N SER A 51 -12.35 -12.42 -4.24
CA SER A 51 -11.94 -11.56 -5.36
C SER A 51 -12.38 -10.10 -5.19
N SER A 52 -13.21 -9.81 -4.18
CA SER A 52 -13.69 -8.46 -3.87
C SER A 52 -12.66 -7.63 -3.11
N HIS A 53 -12.96 -6.35 -2.90
CA HIS A 53 -12.10 -5.37 -2.24
C HIS A 53 -11.75 -5.67 -0.78
N ILE A 54 -12.42 -6.64 -0.14
CA ILE A 54 -12.02 -7.05 1.21
C ILE A 54 -10.68 -7.81 1.19
N ALA A 55 -10.34 -8.44 0.06
CA ALA A 55 -9.16 -9.29 -0.07
C ALA A 55 -7.90 -8.53 -0.52
N TRP A 56 -8.08 -7.41 -1.21
CA TRP A 56 -7.03 -6.63 -1.88
C TRP A 56 -7.60 -5.28 -2.34
N ASP A 57 -6.74 -4.39 -2.84
CA ASP A 57 -7.13 -3.10 -3.39
C ASP A 57 -7.16 -3.20 -4.94
N PRO A 58 -8.34 -3.36 -5.59
CA PRO A 58 -8.41 -3.61 -7.02
C PRO A 58 -7.84 -2.46 -7.88
N GLY A 59 -6.91 -2.79 -8.78
CA GLY A 59 -6.27 -1.81 -9.67
C GLY A 59 -5.08 -1.05 -9.04
N ALA A 60 -4.86 -1.18 -7.73
CA ALA A 60 -3.79 -0.46 -7.04
C ALA A 60 -2.39 -0.91 -7.50
N LEU A 61 -2.18 -2.21 -7.71
CA LEU A 61 -0.89 -2.73 -8.19
C LEU A 61 -0.59 -2.27 -9.61
N GLU A 62 -1.58 -2.27 -10.50
CA GLU A 62 -1.45 -1.79 -11.88
C GLU A 62 -1.11 -0.30 -11.91
N LEU A 63 -1.77 0.50 -11.07
CA LEU A 63 -1.41 1.91 -10.89
C LEU A 63 0.01 2.06 -10.33
N ALA A 64 0.40 1.28 -9.32
CA ALA A 64 1.74 1.31 -8.74
C ALA A 64 2.83 0.96 -9.76
N ARG A 65 2.57 -0.01 -10.66
CA ARG A 65 3.45 -0.35 -11.80
C ARG A 65 3.57 0.80 -12.78
N TYR A 66 2.47 1.47 -13.11
CA TYR A 66 2.50 2.64 -13.99
C TYR A 66 3.37 3.75 -13.39
N LEU A 67 3.17 4.06 -12.11
CA LEU A 67 3.94 5.06 -11.39
C LEU A 67 5.42 4.67 -11.31
N SER A 68 5.72 3.39 -11.06
CA SER A 68 7.09 2.86 -10.99
C SER A 68 7.84 3.04 -12.30
N SER A 69 7.20 2.73 -13.42
CA SER A 69 7.77 2.96 -14.75
C SER A 69 7.96 4.45 -15.05
N SER A 70 6.95 5.27 -14.74
CA SER A 70 6.93 6.70 -15.10
C SER A 70 7.87 7.56 -14.25
N LEU A 71 8.11 7.17 -13.00
CA LEU A 71 8.96 7.89 -12.05
C LEU A 71 10.35 7.26 -11.88
N ASP A 72 10.64 6.20 -12.65
CA ASP A 72 11.82 5.34 -12.47
C ASP A 72 12.01 4.96 -10.99
N ALA A 73 11.01 4.29 -10.42
CA ALA A 73 10.95 3.95 -9.00
C ALA A 73 11.06 2.45 -8.76
N VAL A 74 11.63 2.05 -7.63
CA VAL A 74 11.48 0.67 -7.14
C VAL A 74 10.02 0.46 -6.77
N LEU A 75 9.42 -0.63 -7.21
CA LEU A 75 8.10 -1.08 -6.74
C LEU A 75 8.26 -2.26 -5.81
N TYR A 76 7.70 -2.14 -4.61
CA TYR A 76 7.70 -3.16 -3.57
C TYR A 76 6.26 -3.52 -3.20
N TYR A 77 5.90 -4.80 -3.24
CA TYR A 77 4.51 -5.17 -2.96
C TYR A 77 4.35 -6.54 -2.32
N GLN A 78 3.24 -6.69 -1.60
CA GLN A 78 2.85 -7.92 -0.92
C GLN A 78 2.17 -8.86 -1.91
N ARG A 79 2.58 -10.12 -1.93
CA ARG A 79 2.05 -11.13 -2.87
C ARG A 79 0.77 -11.80 -2.38
N PHE A 80 0.42 -11.65 -1.10
CA PHE A 80 -0.75 -12.28 -0.49
C PHE A 80 -1.81 -11.26 -0.04
N SER A 81 -3.02 -11.77 0.16
CA SER A 81 -4.18 -11.01 0.60
C SER A 81 -3.97 -10.39 1.97
N ARG A 82 -4.48 -9.16 2.15
CA ARG A 82 -4.60 -8.51 3.46
C ARG A 82 -5.44 -9.32 4.46
N LEU A 83 -6.27 -10.26 3.99
CA LEU A 83 -7.02 -11.18 4.86
C LEU A 83 -6.13 -12.26 5.48
N VAL A 84 -4.96 -12.53 4.90
CA VAL A 84 -3.94 -13.39 5.52
C VAL A 84 -3.28 -12.60 6.63
N TYR A 85 -2.76 -11.42 6.30
CA TYR A 85 -2.27 -10.41 7.23
C TYR A 85 -2.26 -9.06 6.52
N ASP A 86 -2.84 -8.03 7.13
CA ASP A 86 -2.80 -6.66 6.61
C ASP A 86 -1.45 -6.00 6.94
N CYS A 87 -0.58 -5.87 5.93
CA CYS A 87 0.77 -5.35 6.12
C CYS A 87 0.82 -3.85 6.45
N ASN A 88 -0.29 -3.12 6.35
CA ASN A 88 -0.40 -1.73 6.80
C ASN A 88 -1.03 -1.66 8.21
N ARG A 89 -0.84 -2.69 9.03
CA ARG A 89 -1.25 -2.76 10.45
C ARG A 89 -0.16 -3.44 11.30
N PRO A 90 0.17 -2.91 12.49
CA PRO A 90 1.14 -3.54 13.37
C PRO A 90 0.55 -4.78 14.05
N PRO A 91 1.37 -5.71 14.59
CA PRO A 91 0.91 -6.98 15.15
C PRO A 91 -0.15 -6.86 16.25
N GLU A 92 -0.06 -5.84 17.11
CA GLU A 92 -1.00 -5.58 18.20
C GLU A 92 -2.35 -5.02 17.73
N ALA A 93 -2.45 -4.56 16.48
CA ALA A 93 -3.66 -3.97 15.96
C ALA A 93 -4.70 -5.07 15.67
N VAL A 94 -5.90 -4.93 16.26
CA VAL A 94 -7.05 -5.80 15.98
C VAL A 94 -7.33 -5.93 14.46
N PRO A 95 -7.21 -4.86 13.65
CA PRO A 95 -7.41 -4.97 12.20
C PRO A 95 -6.32 -5.72 11.41
N ALA A 96 -5.21 -6.17 12.03
CA ALA A 96 -4.14 -6.87 11.31
C ALA A 96 -4.56 -8.23 10.75
N ILE A 97 -5.45 -8.94 11.47
CA ILE A 97 -6.06 -10.21 11.03
C ILE A 97 -7.53 -10.17 11.45
N VAL A 98 -8.43 -9.89 10.52
CA VAL A 98 -9.85 -9.70 10.81
C VAL A 98 -10.67 -10.97 10.62
N GLY A 99 -11.50 -11.31 11.60
CA GLY A 99 -12.52 -12.37 11.49
C GLY A 99 -13.80 -11.93 10.77
N LYS A 100 -13.91 -10.63 10.45
CA LYS A 100 -15.02 -10.01 9.72
C LYS A 100 -14.53 -8.75 9.01
N SER A 101 -14.89 -8.62 7.73
CA SER A 101 -14.64 -7.41 6.92
C SER A 101 -15.95 -6.97 6.30
N GLU A 102 -16.42 -5.78 6.68
CA GLU A 102 -17.75 -5.27 6.30
C GLU A 102 -18.88 -6.27 6.63
N ILE A 103 -19.57 -6.78 5.60
CA ILE A 103 -20.65 -7.77 5.73
C ILE A 103 -20.15 -9.22 5.66
N TYR A 104 -18.88 -9.44 5.32
CA TYR A 104 -18.30 -10.76 5.12
C TYR A 104 -17.64 -11.26 6.39
N ASP A 105 -18.09 -12.41 6.87
CA ASP A 105 -17.33 -13.16 7.86
C ASP A 105 -16.11 -13.80 7.17
N VAL A 106 -15.00 -13.88 7.89
CA VAL A 106 -13.76 -14.55 7.44
C VAL A 106 -13.51 -15.72 8.38
N PRO A 107 -14.19 -16.88 8.19
CA PRO A 107 -14.17 -17.98 9.16
C PRO A 107 -12.75 -18.46 9.51
N GLY A 108 -11.84 -18.51 8.54
CA GLY A 108 -10.45 -18.93 8.74
C GLY A 108 -9.61 -17.99 9.61
N ASN A 109 -10.15 -16.83 9.97
CA ASN A 109 -9.53 -15.88 10.90
C ASN A 109 -10.23 -15.85 12.27
N GLN A 110 -11.35 -16.56 12.44
CA GLN A 110 -12.07 -16.62 13.71
C GLN A 110 -11.44 -17.66 14.65
N SER A 111 -11.33 -17.31 15.93
CA SER A 111 -10.77 -18.21 16.97
C SER A 111 -9.41 -18.82 16.63
N MET A 112 -8.56 -18.06 15.93
CA MET A 112 -7.25 -18.51 15.48
C MET A 112 -6.30 -18.80 16.66
N PRO A 113 -5.61 -19.96 16.67
CA PRO A 113 -4.55 -20.22 17.64
C PRO A 113 -3.42 -19.21 17.55
N GLU A 114 -2.84 -18.84 18.70
CA GLU A 114 -1.73 -17.88 18.74
C GLU A 114 -0.52 -18.33 17.89
N ALA A 115 -0.28 -19.65 17.79
CA ALA A 115 0.78 -20.18 16.95
C ALA A 115 0.57 -19.86 15.45
N ASP A 116 -0.66 -19.87 14.97
CA ASP A 116 -0.98 -19.56 13.57
C ASP A 116 -0.88 -18.06 13.31
N ARG A 117 -1.31 -17.24 14.28
CA ARG A 117 -1.12 -15.79 14.27
C ARG A 117 0.36 -15.43 14.19
N LEU A 118 1.20 -16.07 15.02
CA LEU A 118 2.65 -15.88 14.99
C LEU A 118 3.27 -16.31 13.65
N THR A 119 2.78 -17.38 13.02
CA THR A 119 3.25 -17.78 11.69
C THR A 119 2.94 -16.71 10.65
N ARG A 120 1.73 -16.14 10.64
CA ARG A 120 1.35 -15.03 9.74
C ARG A 120 2.17 -13.78 9.98
N ILE A 121 2.41 -13.42 11.25
CA ILE A 121 3.30 -12.30 11.61
C ILE A 121 4.69 -12.53 11.02
N ASN A 122 5.30 -13.68 11.28
CA ASN A 122 6.68 -13.94 10.87
C ASN A 122 6.84 -14.03 9.35
N GLU A 123 5.97 -14.78 8.67
CA GLU A 123 6.17 -15.10 7.26
C GLU A 123 5.60 -14.04 6.31
N ILE A 124 4.58 -13.29 6.73
CA ILE A 124 3.94 -12.26 5.89
C ILE A 124 4.37 -10.87 6.32
N TYR A 125 4.08 -10.47 7.57
CA TYR A 125 4.31 -9.09 8.03
C TYR A 125 5.79 -8.75 8.20
N LEU A 126 6.53 -9.52 9.00
CA LEU A 126 7.94 -9.23 9.26
C LEU A 126 8.75 -9.34 7.97
N SER A 127 8.48 -10.35 7.11
CA SER A 127 9.07 -10.43 5.77
C SER A 127 8.84 -9.16 4.94
N PHE A 128 7.61 -8.62 4.96
CA PHE A 128 7.28 -7.39 4.24
C PHE A 128 7.97 -6.16 4.82
N ARG A 129 7.87 -5.96 6.14
CA ARG A 129 8.48 -4.84 6.86
C ARG A 129 10.00 -4.82 6.73
N ASP A 130 10.64 -5.97 6.96
CA ASP A 130 12.10 -6.08 6.96
C ASP A 130 12.65 -5.90 5.55
N GLY A 131 12.00 -6.50 4.54
CA GLY A 131 12.38 -6.32 3.14
C GLY A 131 12.25 -4.86 2.66
N LEU A 132 11.23 -4.12 3.09
CA LEU A 132 11.10 -2.68 2.78
C LEU A 132 12.19 -1.87 3.47
N SER A 133 12.50 -2.20 4.72
CA SER A 133 13.60 -1.56 5.47
C SER A 133 14.94 -1.77 4.77
N GLU A 134 15.21 -2.97 4.26
CA GLU A 134 16.42 -3.27 3.49
C GLU A 134 16.52 -2.45 2.20
N ILE A 135 15.40 -2.31 1.46
CA ILE A 135 15.36 -1.47 0.26
C ILE A 135 15.70 -0.03 0.59
N LEU A 136 15.04 0.56 1.59
CA LEU A 136 15.25 1.95 1.98
C LEU A 136 16.67 2.19 2.52
N ALA A 137 17.20 1.25 3.30
CA ALA A 137 18.59 1.29 3.78
C ALA A 137 19.58 1.24 2.61
N SER A 138 19.34 0.40 1.60
CA SER A 138 20.16 0.32 0.40
C SER A 138 20.14 1.64 -0.39
N CYS A 139 18.97 2.28 -0.54
CA CYS A 139 18.85 3.59 -1.17
C CYS A 139 19.71 4.64 -0.44
N LYS A 140 19.60 4.67 0.90
CA LYS A 140 20.37 5.57 1.75
C LYS A 140 21.88 5.33 1.63
N ALA A 141 22.32 4.07 1.65
CA ALA A 141 23.73 3.70 1.51
C ALA A 141 24.33 4.13 0.15
N GLN A 142 23.51 4.21 -0.89
CA GLN A 142 23.89 4.72 -2.22
C GLN A 142 23.84 6.26 -2.32
N GLY A 143 23.55 6.97 -1.22
CA GLY A 143 23.43 8.43 -1.20
C GLY A 143 22.21 8.95 -1.97
N ARG A 144 21.22 8.10 -2.23
CA ARG A 144 20.03 8.47 -2.99
C ARG A 144 19.00 9.12 -2.07
N GLY A 145 18.71 10.40 -2.32
CA GLY A 145 17.55 11.05 -1.71
C GLY A 145 16.30 10.25 -2.02
N THR A 146 15.58 9.82 -0.99
CA THR A 146 14.45 8.88 -1.11
C THR A 146 13.14 9.54 -0.70
N MET A 147 12.05 9.17 -1.36
CA MET A 147 10.67 9.48 -1.01
C MET A 147 9.84 8.19 -1.05
N LEU A 148 8.95 8.02 -0.08
CA LEU A 148 8.12 6.82 0.06
C LEU A 148 6.68 7.11 -0.37
N VAL A 149 6.14 6.31 -1.29
CA VAL A 149 4.77 6.46 -1.78
C VAL A 149 4.06 5.14 -1.64
N THR A 150 3.00 5.05 -0.81
CA THR A 150 2.13 3.87 -0.82
C THR A 150 0.95 4.09 -1.75
N VAL A 151 0.49 3.04 -2.43
CA VAL A 151 -0.58 3.10 -3.42
C VAL A 151 -1.69 2.14 -3.02
N HIS A 152 -2.88 2.70 -2.89
CA HIS A 152 -4.08 2.01 -2.46
C HIS A 152 -5.26 2.36 -3.37
N SER A 153 -6.31 1.56 -3.24
CA SER A 153 -7.60 1.91 -3.82
C SER A 153 -8.74 1.61 -2.87
N PHE A 154 -9.84 2.33 -3.04
CA PHE A 154 -11.01 2.23 -2.17
C PHE A 154 -12.31 2.11 -2.98
N THR A 155 -13.31 1.45 -2.40
CA THR A 155 -14.63 1.32 -3.03
C THR A 155 -15.39 2.64 -3.10
N PRO A 156 -16.17 2.89 -4.16
CA PRO A 156 -16.90 4.14 -4.33
C PRO A 156 -18.08 4.32 -3.37
N VAL A 157 -18.62 3.22 -2.85
CA VAL A 157 -19.75 3.21 -1.91
C VAL A 157 -19.32 2.49 -0.64
N TYR A 158 -19.47 3.16 0.50
CA TYR A 158 -19.17 2.60 1.82
C TYR A 158 -20.39 2.72 2.71
N PHE A 159 -20.87 1.58 3.23
CA PHE A 159 -22.14 1.48 3.98
C PHE A 159 -23.30 2.24 3.32
N GLY A 160 -23.45 2.09 2.00
CA GLY A 160 -24.53 2.71 1.22
C GLY A 160 -24.34 4.19 0.90
N LYS A 161 -23.24 4.82 1.34
CA LYS A 161 -22.93 6.23 1.02
C LYS A 161 -21.86 6.32 -0.06
N LYS A 162 -22.13 7.10 -1.11
CA LYS A 162 -21.15 7.40 -2.16
C LYS A 162 -20.08 8.34 -1.62
N ARG A 163 -18.81 8.04 -1.94
CA ARG A 163 -17.66 8.89 -1.63
C ARG A 163 -17.45 9.92 -2.74
N GLU A 164 -17.37 11.20 -2.38
CA GLU A 164 -17.11 12.29 -3.33
C GLU A 164 -15.66 12.33 -3.78
N VAL A 165 -14.73 12.05 -2.85
CA VAL A 165 -13.30 11.95 -3.14
C VAL A 165 -13.04 10.91 -4.23
N GLU A 166 -12.18 11.27 -5.17
CA GLU A 166 -11.70 10.40 -6.25
C GLU A 166 -10.25 10.00 -6.01
N ILE A 167 -9.44 10.95 -5.54
CA ILE A 167 -8.04 10.73 -5.17
C ILE A 167 -7.80 11.31 -3.78
N GLY A 168 -7.44 10.45 -2.84
CA GLY A 168 -7.00 10.80 -1.50
C GLY A 168 -5.50 11.01 -1.46
N ILE A 169 -5.07 12.17 -0.97
CA ILE A 169 -3.67 12.42 -0.61
C ILE A 169 -3.57 12.36 0.91
N LEU A 170 -3.09 11.21 1.38
CA LEU A 170 -3.06 10.87 2.80
C LEU A 170 -1.65 11.06 3.38
N HIS A 171 -1.60 11.51 4.62
CA HIS A 171 -0.36 11.72 5.36
C HIS A 171 -0.60 11.59 6.86
N ASP A 172 0.48 11.36 7.60
CA ASP A 172 0.49 11.37 9.06
C ASP A 172 1.11 12.68 9.57
N SER A 173 2.02 12.65 10.56
CA SER A 173 2.64 13.85 11.10
C SER A 173 3.53 14.62 10.11
N ASP A 174 4.16 13.94 9.14
CA ASP A 174 4.88 14.59 8.05
C ASP A 174 3.91 14.90 6.89
N THR A 175 3.66 16.18 6.65
CA THR A 175 2.75 16.65 5.61
C THR A 175 3.48 17.06 4.32
N THR A 176 4.80 17.03 4.29
CA THR A 176 5.62 17.77 3.32
C THR A 176 5.32 17.38 1.86
N LEU A 177 5.30 16.08 1.58
CA LEU A 177 5.03 15.58 0.22
C LEU A 177 3.55 15.71 -0.14
N ALA A 178 2.65 15.48 0.82
CA ALA A 178 1.21 15.64 0.62
C ALA A 178 0.84 17.10 0.28
N ASP A 179 1.39 18.07 1.00
CA ASP A 179 1.19 19.51 0.78
C ASP A 179 1.61 19.91 -0.64
N ALA A 180 2.78 19.44 -1.07
CA ALA A 180 3.31 19.72 -2.40
C ALA A 180 2.44 19.09 -3.52
N ILE A 181 1.98 17.85 -3.34
CA ILE A 181 1.08 17.19 -4.32
C ILE A 181 -0.27 17.91 -4.38
N LEU A 182 -0.84 18.28 -3.23
CA LEU A 182 -2.12 18.99 -3.17
C LEU A 182 -2.03 20.36 -3.85
N ALA A 183 -0.96 21.12 -3.61
CA ALA A 183 -0.72 22.39 -4.29
C ALA A 183 -0.66 22.22 -5.83
N GLU A 184 0.00 21.18 -6.32
CA GLU A 184 0.02 20.86 -7.76
C GLU A 184 -1.35 20.46 -8.31
N SER A 185 -2.20 19.83 -7.49
CA SER A 185 -3.55 19.40 -7.87
C SER A 185 -4.55 20.56 -7.99
N GLU A 186 -4.31 21.67 -7.28
CA GLU A 186 -5.18 22.85 -7.28
C GLU A 186 -5.07 23.71 -8.55
N GLY A 187 -4.03 23.45 -9.37
CA GLY A 187 -3.76 24.15 -10.62
C GLY A 187 -4.82 23.98 -11.72
N ALA A 188 -4.53 24.46 -12.94
CA ALA A 188 -5.51 24.59 -14.01
C ALA A 188 -6.11 23.27 -14.54
N ASP A 189 -5.55 22.11 -14.19
CA ASP A 189 -5.96 20.78 -14.67
C ASP A 189 -6.64 19.97 -13.56
N ARG A 190 -7.83 20.42 -13.13
CA ARG A 190 -8.66 19.76 -12.10
C ARG A 190 -9.47 18.61 -12.69
N LYS A 191 -8.78 17.56 -13.12
CA LYS A 191 -9.39 16.37 -13.73
C LYS A 191 -10.15 15.49 -12.73
N TYR A 192 -9.67 15.40 -11.49
CA TYR A 192 -10.24 14.56 -10.43
C TYR A 192 -10.53 15.37 -9.18
N VAL A 193 -11.47 14.88 -8.36
CA VAL A 193 -11.73 15.42 -7.02
C VAL A 193 -10.66 14.90 -6.05
N VAL A 194 -9.61 15.71 -5.89
CA VAL A 194 -8.48 15.42 -4.98
C VAL A 194 -8.77 15.98 -3.60
N MET A 195 -8.63 15.18 -2.55
CA MET A 195 -8.87 15.60 -1.17
C MET A 195 -7.77 15.11 -0.22
N ARG A 196 -7.46 15.92 0.80
CA ARG A 196 -6.52 15.55 1.87
C ARG A 196 -7.20 14.61 2.86
N ASN A 197 -6.52 13.53 3.25
CA ASN A 197 -6.98 12.61 4.30
C ASN A 197 -8.46 12.23 4.16
N GLN A 198 -8.83 11.86 2.93
CA GLN A 198 -10.14 11.29 2.58
C GLN A 198 -9.91 10.14 1.60
N PRO A 199 -10.63 9.01 1.71
CA PRO A 199 -11.72 8.77 2.65
C PRO A 199 -11.26 8.37 4.07
N TYR A 200 -9.96 8.25 4.29
CA TYR A 200 -9.35 7.89 5.57
C TYR A 200 -8.24 8.89 5.95
N GLY A 201 -7.80 8.84 7.21
CA GLY A 201 -6.62 9.56 7.69
C GLY A 201 -5.90 8.81 8.81
N PRO A 202 -4.93 9.45 9.48
CA PRO A 202 -4.11 8.83 10.53
C PRO A 202 -4.88 8.13 11.64
N ALA A 203 -6.01 8.72 12.04
CA ALA A 203 -6.86 8.17 13.11
C ALA A 203 -7.47 6.79 12.76
N ASP A 204 -7.54 6.45 11.47
CA ASP A 204 -8.02 5.15 11.00
C ASP A 204 -6.91 4.07 10.97
N GLY A 205 -5.67 4.45 11.29
CA GLY A 205 -4.50 3.57 11.32
C GLY A 205 -3.93 3.20 9.95
N VAL A 206 -4.35 3.88 8.87
CA VAL A 206 -3.94 3.60 7.46
C VAL A 206 -2.57 4.14 7.08
N THR A 207 -1.84 4.71 8.03
CA THR A 207 -0.52 5.32 7.85
C THR A 207 0.61 4.50 8.46
N HIS A 208 0.36 3.24 8.88
CA HIS A 208 1.34 2.40 9.56
C HIS A 208 2.68 2.30 8.80
N THR A 209 2.63 1.96 7.50
CA THR A 209 3.83 1.90 6.65
C THR A 209 4.57 3.24 6.59
N LEU A 210 3.83 4.37 6.57
CA LEU A 210 4.43 5.71 6.58
C LEU A 210 5.14 6.00 7.91
N VAL A 211 4.51 5.66 9.03
CA VAL A 211 5.07 5.88 10.37
C VAL A 211 6.36 5.07 10.52
N GLU A 212 6.32 3.79 10.18
CA GLU A 212 7.43 2.86 10.37
C GLU A 212 8.62 3.12 9.43
N HIS A 213 8.33 3.41 8.15
CA HIS A 213 9.39 3.50 7.13
C HIS A 213 9.67 4.92 6.65
N GLY A 214 8.68 5.79 6.62
CA GLY A 214 8.81 7.19 6.24
C GLY A 214 9.30 8.04 7.40
N ILE A 215 8.42 8.28 8.36
CA ILE A 215 8.56 9.26 9.44
C ILE A 215 9.71 8.90 10.38
N ALA A 216 9.77 7.65 10.85
CA ALA A 216 10.83 7.19 11.73
C ALA A 216 12.24 7.33 11.12
N ASN A 217 12.34 7.46 9.79
CA ASN A 217 13.59 7.58 9.05
C ASN A 217 13.80 8.97 8.42
N GLY A 218 12.90 9.93 8.65
CA GLY A 218 12.96 11.27 8.04
C GLY A 218 12.85 11.26 6.51
N ILE A 219 12.14 10.28 5.95
CA ILE A 219 11.91 10.12 4.52
C ILE A 219 10.55 10.78 4.19
N PRO A 220 10.51 11.80 3.30
CA PRO A 220 9.25 12.38 2.85
C PRO A 220 8.34 11.32 2.26
N ASN A 221 7.07 11.35 2.66
CA ASN A 221 6.20 10.22 2.43
C ASN A 221 4.73 10.64 2.19
N VAL A 222 3.98 9.78 1.52
CA VAL A 222 2.56 9.99 1.20
C VAL A 222 1.85 8.66 0.93
N VAL A 223 0.58 8.58 1.29
CA VAL A 223 -0.34 7.53 0.84
C VAL A 223 -1.19 8.09 -0.29
N ILE A 224 -1.27 7.36 -1.39
CA ILE A 224 -2.16 7.66 -2.51
C ILE A 224 -3.33 6.69 -2.47
N GLU A 225 -4.54 7.22 -2.29
CA GLU A 225 -5.79 6.46 -2.34
C GLU A 225 -6.54 6.81 -3.63
N VAL A 226 -6.98 5.83 -4.39
CA VAL A 226 -7.76 6.07 -5.63
C VAL A 226 -9.08 5.30 -5.59
N ARG A 227 -10.18 5.94 -5.94
CA ARG A 227 -11.47 5.26 -6.02
C ARG A 227 -11.42 4.19 -7.13
N ASN A 228 -11.67 2.93 -6.80
CA ASN A 228 -11.34 1.80 -7.68
C ASN A 228 -12.20 1.72 -8.96
N ASP A 229 -13.34 2.41 -9.03
CA ASP A 229 -14.09 2.62 -10.28
C ASP A 229 -13.31 3.41 -11.34
N LEU A 230 -12.24 4.12 -10.93
CA LEU A 230 -11.32 4.85 -11.80
C LEU A 230 -10.12 4.00 -12.25
N LEU A 231 -10.06 2.71 -11.90
CA LEU A 231 -8.92 1.83 -12.17
C LEU A 231 -9.33 0.49 -12.82
N VAL A 232 -10.51 0.44 -13.45
CA VAL A 232 -11.11 -0.80 -13.95
C VAL A 232 -10.37 -1.34 -15.17
N THR A 233 -10.02 -0.47 -16.12
CA THR A 233 -9.34 -0.85 -17.37
C THR A 233 -7.91 -0.34 -17.42
N ALA A 234 -7.11 -0.89 -18.33
CA ALA A 234 -5.74 -0.42 -18.58
C ALA A 234 -5.70 1.07 -18.99
N ASP A 235 -6.70 1.54 -19.75
CA ASP A 235 -6.81 2.94 -20.14
C ASP A 235 -7.15 3.84 -18.94
N ASP A 236 -8.02 3.39 -18.04
CA ASP A 236 -8.34 4.12 -16.80
C ASP A 236 -7.10 4.23 -15.90
N GLN A 237 -6.40 3.11 -15.71
CA GLN A 237 -5.15 3.04 -14.95
C GLN A 237 -4.06 3.95 -15.54
N ALA A 238 -3.92 3.97 -16.87
CA ALA A 238 -2.99 4.86 -17.54
C ALA A 238 -3.40 6.33 -17.41
N ALA A 239 -4.68 6.64 -17.48
CA ALA A 239 -5.20 8.00 -17.34
C ALA A 239 -4.98 8.56 -15.93
N VAL A 240 -5.22 7.75 -14.90
CA VAL A 240 -4.96 8.11 -13.49
C VAL A 240 -3.45 8.14 -13.22
N GLY A 241 -2.70 7.14 -13.69
CA GLY A 241 -1.26 7.05 -13.51
C GLY A 241 -0.50 8.21 -14.16
N SER A 242 -0.91 8.63 -15.36
CA SER A 242 -0.35 9.81 -16.04
C SER A 242 -0.58 11.10 -15.23
N TYR A 243 -1.80 11.26 -14.70
CA TYR A 243 -2.14 12.39 -13.84
C TYR A 243 -1.29 12.42 -12.56
N LEU A 244 -1.25 11.30 -11.82
CA LEU A 244 -0.53 11.21 -10.55
C LEU A 244 0.98 11.31 -10.72
N SER A 245 1.57 10.64 -11.71
CA SER A 245 3.03 10.74 -11.96
C SER A 245 3.46 12.17 -12.26
N ARG A 246 2.64 12.93 -13.01
CA ARG A 246 2.89 14.35 -13.25
C ARG A 246 2.85 15.18 -11.96
N LEU A 247 1.85 14.98 -11.11
CA LEU A 247 1.73 15.71 -9.84
C LEU A 247 2.89 15.37 -8.89
N ILE A 248 3.13 14.07 -8.67
CA ILE A 248 4.17 13.57 -7.77
C ILE A 248 5.56 14.00 -8.24
N GLY A 249 5.85 13.92 -9.55
CA GLY A 249 7.14 14.35 -10.11
C GLY A 249 7.40 15.84 -9.93
N LYS A 250 6.37 16.70 -10.13
CA LYS A 250 6.49 18.14 -9.88
C LYS A 250 6.65 18.45 -8.39
N ALA A 251 5.83 17.85 -7.54
CA ALA A 251 5.91 18.01 -6.09
C ALA A 251 7.29 17.60 -5.54
N ALA A 252 7.87 16.50 -6.04
CA ALA A 252 9.20 16.06 -5.62
C ALA A 252 10.34 17.01 -6.02
N SER A 253 10.09 17.94 -6.96
CA SER A 253 11.06 18.97 -7.33
C SER A 253 11.14 20.11 -6.31
N THR A 254 10.09 20.30 -5.49
CA THR A 254 10.00 21.34 -4.46
C THR A 254 10.28 20.81 -3.06
N VAL A 255 10.11 19.50 -2.86
CA VAL A 255 10.43 18.81 -1.60
C VAL A 255 11.88 18.36 -1.59
N LYS A 256 12.63 18.72 -0.53
CA LYS A 256 13.94 18.12 -0.29
C LYS A 256 13.72 16.63 0.03
N ALA A 257 14.15 15.75 -0.86
CA ALA A 257 14.24 14.32 -0.54
C ALA A 257 15.07 14.14 0.73
N GLY A 258 14.72 13.13 1.56
CA GLY A 258 15.40 12.88 2.83
C GLY A 258 16.92 12.86 2.61
N GLN A 259 17.63 13.80 3.25
CA GLN A 259 19.09 13.90 3.15
C GLN A 259 19.73 13.05 4.24
N THR A 260 20.86 12.43 3.91
CA THR A 260 21.78 11.82 4.86
C THR A 260 22.16 12.83 5.94
N VAL A 261 21.77 12.57 7.19
CA VAL A 261 22.54 13.09 8.32
C VAL A 261 23.83 12.28 8.36
N SER A 262 24.95 12.98 8.16
CA SER A 262 26.31 12.45 8.28
C SER A 262 26.55 11.80 9.64
#